data_AF-A0A4U8UWJ5-F1
#
_entry.id   AF-A0A4U8UWJ5-F1
#
_cell.length_a   1.000
_cell.length_b   1.000
_cell.length_c   1.000
_cell.angle_alpha   90.00
_cell.angle_beta   90.00
_cell.angle_gamma   90.00
#
_symmetry.space_group_name_H-M   'P 1'
#
loop_
_entity.id
_entity.type
_entity.pdbx_description
1 polymer ?
#
loop_
_entity_poly.entity_id
_entity_poly.type
_entity_poly.pdbx_seq_one_letter_code
_entity_poly.pdbx_strand_id
1 'polypeptide(L)'
;MLLPRILLLLLVIVDSAMCAKEHYFVFENLSPPLLKLARLYGNEAHKDYVQDTENRTELQRQTLYTDYFERCNDLGWDYAKNVTMMVAKKSNSTRYRTLMKMGVRAFLSRFLTLPVEQINSGIDQLCTKSEMQLQCQFGFGESRSQILLRIEHLKEFDGSMRLLLDKECNAKRKELHYECIGGEVEEWAKDCMNVIDAYNETRWTVNKEIAQIHINTVDYVGSLTKSLNQHDHEQFVPTKILVESIFRKALVRIASLEGKKCSRLSNMIKCITPALEKQCGLTSAEALKISLLVGYLKQERKDELESHFEGFGGEDDPLCTALHKYI
;
A
#
# COMPACT_ATOMS: atom_id res chain seq x y z
N MET A 1 -54.74 8.09 40.30
CA MET A 1 -53.51 8.89 40.13
C MET A 1 -52.34 8.03 39.66
N LEU A 2 -52.40 7.47 38.43
CA LEU A 2 -51.35 6.57 37.90
C LEU A 2 -50.88 6.92 36.47
N LEU A 3 -51.55 7.86 35.79
CA LEU A 3 -51.17 8.24 34.42
C LEU A 3 -49.88 9.09 34.28
N PRO A 4 -49.49 10.01 35.20
CA PRO A 4 -48.37 10.91 34.91
C PRO A 4 -46.99 10.25 35.10
N ARG A 5 -46.91 9.07 35.75
CA ARG A 5 -45.63 8.34 35.94
C ARG A 5 -45.28 7.42 34.76
N ILE A 6 -46.28 6.92 34.04
CA ILE A 6 -46.06 6.05 32.87
C ILE A 6 -45.59 6.89 31.68
N LEU A 7 -46.09 8.13 31.53
CA LEU A 7 -45.66 9.03 30.47
C LEU A 7 -44.20 9.49 30.62
N LEU A 8 -43.73 9.69 31.87
CA LEU A 8 -42.35 10.08 32.15
C LEU A 8 -41.37 8.91 31.92
N LEU A 9 -41.77 7.67 32.21
CA LEU A 9 -40.96 6.50 31.88
C LEU A 9 -40.89 6.25 30.37
N LEU A 10 -41.98 6.49 29.63
CA LEU A 10 -41.97 6.37 28.17
C LEU A 10 -41.11 7.47 27.51
N LEU A 11 -41.09 8.70 28.03
CA LEU A 11 -40.22 9.77 27.52
C LEU A 11 -38.73 9.53 27.82
N VAL A 12 -38.38 8.81 28.89
CA VAL A 12 -36.98 8.46 29.20
C VAL A 12 -36.49 7.24 28.40
N ILE A 13 -37.39 6.39 27.88
CA ILE A 13 -37.02 5.22 27.07
C ILE A 13 -36.80 5.58 25.58
N VAL A 14 -37.25 6.74 25.10
CA VAL A 14 -37.03 7.16 23.70
C VAL A 14 -35.63 7.75 23.45
N ASP A 15 -34.89 8.18 24.49
CA ASP A 15 -33.56 8.79 24.33
C ASP A 15 -32.37 7.83 24.52
N SER A 16 -32.62 6.56 24.81
CA SER A 16 -31.56 5.52 24.91
C SER A 16 -31.47 4.62 23.68
N ALA A 17 -32.16 4.94 22.58
CA ALA A 17 -31.63 4.62 21.27
C ALA A 17 -30.40 5.51 21.08
N MET A 18 -29.30 5.15 21.75
CA MET A 18 -27.98 5.66 21.41
C MET A 18 -27.87 5.49 19.90
N CYS A 19 -28.02 6.58 19.16
CA CYS A 19 -27.51 6.68 17.81
C CYS A 19 -26.00 6.47 18.00
N ALA A 20 -25.58 5.20 17.95
CA ALA A 20 -24.19 4.83 18.02
C ALA A 20 -23.54 5.63 16.90
N LYS A 21 -22.76 6.64 17.28
CA LYS A 21 -22.17 7.59 16.34
C LYS A 21 -21.49 6.76 15.26
N GLU A 22 -21.92 6.94 14.02
CA GLU A 22 -21.38 6.16 12.91
C GLU A 22 -19.87 6.38 12.88
N HIS A 23 -19.15 5.28 13.08
CA HIS A 23 -17.70 5.31 13.20
C HIS A 23 -17.09 5.09 11.83
N TYR A 24 -16.38 6.09 11.33
CA TYR A 24 -15.59 6.05 10.10
C TYR A 24 -14.10 5.96 10.42
N PHE A 25 -13.32 5.34 9.55
CA PHE A 25 -11.87 5.21 9.72
C PHE A 25 -11.08 6.22 8.90
N VAL A 26 -11.38 6.34 7.60
CA VAL A 26 -10.63 7.14 6.64
C VAL A 26 -11.52 7.99 5.74
N PHE A 27 -12.80 7.65 5.51
CA PHE A 27 -13.71 8.38 4.63
C PHE A 27 -15.08 8.64 5.27
N GLU A 28 -15.28 9.84 5.81
CA GLU A 28 -16.53 10.25 6.48
C GLU A 28 -17.73 10.41 5.53
N ASN A 29 -17.47 10.51 4.22
CA ASN A 29 -18.51 10.68 3.20
C ASN A 29 -19.12 9.33 2.74
N LEU A 30 -18.68 8.20 3.28
CA LEU A 30 -19.30 6.92 2.97
C LEU A 30 -20.77 6.95 3.43
N SER A 31 -21.69 6.54 2.56
CA SER A 31 -23.11 6.60 2.93
C SER A 31 -23.45 5.60 4.06
N PRO A 32 -24.35 5.96 4.99
CA PRO A 32 -24.78 5.09 6.08
C PRO A 32 -25.20 3.67 5.66
N PRO A 33 -25.94 3.47 4.55
CA PRO A 33 -26.28 2.13 4.07
C PRO A 33 -25.05 1.30 3.70
N LEU A 34 -24.04 1.89 3.06
CA LEU A 34 -22.82 1.19 2.66
C LEU A 34 -21.95 0.85 3.87
N LEU A 35 -21.88 1.74 4.86
CA LEU A 35 -21.19 1.46 6.11
C LEU A 35 -21.83 0.28 6.85
N LYS A 36 -23.16 0.24 6.93
CA LYS A 36 -23.90 -0.89 7.54
C LYS A 36 -23.70 -2.20 6.74
N LEU A 37 -23.78 -2.12 5.41
CA LEU A 37 -23.56 -3.26 4.53
C LEU A 37 -22.16 -3.86 4.72
N ALA A 38 -21.13 -3.01 4.79
CA ALA A 38 -19.76 -3.45 4.99
C ALA A 38 -19.57 -4.19 6.32
N ARG A 39 -20.11 -3.64 7.41
CA ARG A 39 -20.07 -4.32 8.73
C ARG A 39 -20.83 -5.64 8.74
N LEU A 40 -21.98 -5.69 8.07
CA LEU A 40 -22.75 -6.92 7.95
C LEU A 40 -21.96 -8.00 7.20
N TYR A 41 -21.30 -7.63 6.10
CA TYR A 41 -20.46 -8.55 5.34
C TYR A 41 -19.35 -9.15 6.19
N GLY A 42 -18.65 -8.32 6.99
CA GLY A 42 -17.65 -8.78 7.95
C GLY A 42 -18.22 -9.71 9.03
N ASN A 43 -19.38 -9.37 9.59
CA ASN A 43 -20.04 -10.17 10.63
C ASN A 43 -20.46 -11.55 10.10
N GLU A 44 -21.02 -11.62 8.89
CA GLU A 44 -21.34 -12.91 8.27
C GLU A 44 -20.07 -13.74 8.00
N ALA A 45 -19.00 -13.12 7.48
CA ALA A 45 -17.72 -13.82 7.32
C ALA A 45 -17.15 -14.33 8.66
N HIS A 46 -17.34 -13.59 9.76
CA HIS A 46 -16.93 -14.03 11.09
C HIS A 46 -17.76 -15.21 11.59
N LYS A 47 -19.08 -15.20 11.37
CA LYS A 47 -19.96 -16.32 11.72
C LYS A 47 -19.55 -17.59 10.97
N ASP A 48 -19.33 -17.50 9.66
CA ASP A 48 -18.85 -18.61 8.86
C ASP A 48 -17.51 -19.15 9.39
N TYR A 49 -16.56 -18.25 9.70
CA TYR A 49 -15.28 -18.62 10.29
C TYR A 49 -15.43 -19.37 11.61
N VAL A 50 -16.29 -18.89 12.53
CA VAL A 50 -16.53 -19.55 13.82
C VAL A 50 -17.14 -20.93 13.63
N GLN A 51 -18.10 -21.07 12.71
CA GLN A 51 -18.74 -22.36 12.40
C GLN A 51 -17.73 -23.36 11.81
N ASP A 52 -16.91 -22.93 10.86
CA ASP A 52 -15.93 -23.80 10.21
C ASP A 52 -14.74 -24.18 11.12
N THR A 53 -14.53 -23.42 12.20
CA THR A 53 -13.42 -23.61 13.13
C THR A 53 -13.77 -24.26 14.46
N GLU A 54 -15.05 -24.55 14.72
CA GLU A 54 -15.55 -25.06 16.01
C GLU A 54 -14.80 -26.31 16.50
N ASN A 55 -14.37 -27.18 15.57
CA ASN A 55 -13.66 -28.43 15.87
C ASN A 55 -12.24 -28.49 15.27
N ARG A 56 -11.61 -27.33 15.01
CA ARG A 56 -10.28 -27.25 14.37
C ARG A 56 -9.18 -26.93 15.39
N THR A 57 -7.96 -27.41 15.11
CA THR A 57 -6.76 -27.05 15.88
C THR A 57 -6.40 -25.57 15.66
N GLU A 58 -5.73 -24.94 16.63
CA GLU A 58 -5.34 -23.52 16.55
C GLU A 58 -4.60 -23.16 15.24
N LEU A 59 -3.68 -24.01 14.79
CA LEU A 59 -2.96 -23.83 13.53
C LEU A 59 -3.92 -23.78 12.32
N GLN A 60 -4.89 -24.69 12.26
CA GLN A 60 -5.90 -24.72 11.19
C GLN A 60 -6.83 -23.50 11.26
N ARG A 61 -7.15 -23.03 12.47
CA ARG A 61 -7.93 -21.81 12.66
C ARG A 61 -7.19 -20.59 12.13
N GLN A 62 -5.88 -20.50 12.39
CA GLN A 62 -5.07 -19.39 11.91
C GLN A 62 -4.95 -19.35 10.39
N THR A 63 -4.87 -20.51 9.72
CA THR A 63 -4.91 -20.57 8.25
C THR A 63 -6.25 -20.08 7.70
N LEU A 64 -7.37 -20.60 8.24
CA LEU A 64 -8.71 -20.22 7.79
C LEU A 64 -9.05 -18.76 8.12
N TYR A 65 -8.50 -18.20 9.19
CA TYR A 65 -8.69 -16.80 9.56
C TYR A 65 -8.31 -15.89 8.39
N THR A 66 -7.17 -16.13 7.76
CA THR A 66 -6.69 -15.36 6.62
C THR A 66 -7.67 -15.46 5.45
N ASP A 67 -8.14 -16.66 5.09
CA ASP A 67 -9.07 -16.86 3.97
C ASP A 67 -10.40 -16.10 4.18
N TYR A 68 -10.94 -16.15 5.40
CA TYR A 68 -12.19 -15.47 5.75
C TYR A 68 -12.02 -13.96 5.88
N PHE A 69 -10.90 -13.51 6.44
CA PHE A 69 -10.54 -12.10 6.54
C PHE A 69 -10.29 -11.47 5.18
N GLU A 70 -9.65 -12.20 4.25
CA GLU A 70 -9.37 -11.76 2.90
C GLU A 70 -10.65 -11.50 2.07
N ARG A 71 -11.80 -12.08 2.45
CA ARG A 71 -13.09 -11.72 1.84
C ARG A 71 -13.39 -10.22 1.95
N CYS A 72 -12.92 -9.56 3.00
CA CYS A 72 -13.05 -8.12 3.14
C CYS A 72 -12.20 -7.34 2.12
N ASN A 73 -11.11 -7.91 1.58
CA ASN A 73 -10.26 -7.24 0.60
C ASN A 73 -10.91 -7.10 -0.78
N ASP A 74 -11.96 -7.88 -1.04
CA ASP A 74 -12.72 -7.79 -2.29
C ASP A 74 -13.94 -6.85 -2.20
N LEU A 75 -14.37 -6.53 -0.98
CA LEU A 75 -15.47 -5.61 -0.78
C LEU A 75 -15.12 -4.22 -1.35
N GLY A 76 -16.10 -3.60 -2.00
CA GLY A 76 -15.92 -2.28 -2.59
C GLY A 76 -15.30 -2.28 -3.99
N TRP A 77 -14.90 -3.43 -4.55
CA TRP A 77 -14.35 -3.50 -5.90
C TRP A 77 -15.31 -2.98 -6.96
N ASP A 78 -16.62 -3.25 -6.86
CA ASP A 78 -17.60 -2.75 -7.82
C ASP A 78 -17.66 -1.22 -7.87
N TYR A 79 -17.41 -0.56 -6.72
CA TYR A 79 -17.33 0.91 -6.65
C TYR A 79 -16.05 1.44 -7.27
N ALA A 80 -14.92 0.74 -7.11
CA ALA A 80 -13.64 1.12 -7.74
C ALA A 80 -13.46 0.58 -9.17
N LYS A 81 -14.39 -0.23 -9.67
CA LYS A 81 -14.28 -0.90 -10.97
C LYS A 81 -14.20 0.08 -12.11
N ASN A 82 -15.02 1.13 -12.06
CA ASN A 82 -15.06 2.15 -13.12
C ASN A 82 -13.70 2.86 -13.22
N VAL A 83 -13.18 3.40 -12.12
CA VAL A 83 -11.84 4.04 -12.13
C VAL A 83 -10.74 3.06 -12.55
N THR A 84 -10.78 1.82 -12.05
CA THR A 84 -9.78 0.80 -12.39
C THR A 84 -9.79 0.50 -13.88
N MET A 85 -10.97 0.33 -14.49
CA MET A 85 -11.12 0.10 -15.92
C MET A 85 -10.73 1.31 -16.75
N MET A 86 -11.07 2.53 -16.32
CA MET A 86 -10.67 3.77 -17.00
C MET A 86 -9.15 3.90 -17.03
N VAL A 87 -8.50 3.69 -15.89
CA VAL A 87 -7.03 3.72 -15.77
C VAL A 87 -6.40 2.63 -16.64
N ALA A 88 -6.92 1.40 -16.62
CA ALA A 88 -6.41 0.29 -17.42
C ALA A 88 -6.52 0.53 -18.94
N LYS A 89 -7.59 1.19 -19.40
CA LYS A 89 -7.82 1.50 -20.82
C LYS A 89 -7.05 2.73 -21.31
N LYS A 90 -6.47 3.53 -20.41
CA LYS A 90 -5.76 4.76 -20.78
C LYS A 90 -4.49 4.44 -21.56
N SER A 91 -4.32 5.13 -22.70
CA SER A 91 -3.16 4.94 -23.57
C SER A 91 -1.86 5.40 -22.91
N ASN A 92 -0.76 4.75 -23.29
CA ASN A 92 0.59 5.07 -22.80
C ASN A 92 1.15 6.34 -23.47
N SER A 93 0.57 7.49 -23.12
CA SER A 93 1.00 8.83 -23.56
C SER A 93 2.43 9.17 -23.15
N THR A 94 3.03 10.19 -23.75
CA THR A 94 4.37 10.68 -23.36
C THR A 94 4.38 11.09 -21.89
N ARG A 95 3.34 11.81 -21.43
CA ARG A 95 3.15 12.17 -20.02
C ARG A 95 3.20 10.98 -19.06
N TYR A 96 2.47 9.91 -19.39
CA TYR A 96 2.53 8.65 -18.64
C TYR A 96 3.95 8.07 -18.61
N ARG A 97 4.66 8.06 -19.75
CA ARG A 97 6.02 7.53 -19.83
C ARG A 97 7.00 8.35 -19.00
N THR A 98 6.85 9.67 -18.98
CA THR A 98 7.69 10.57 -18.17
C THR A 98 7.51 10.29 -16.67
N LEU A 99 6.27 10.15 -16.19
CA LEU A 99 6.00 9.75 -14.80
C LEU A 99 6.58 8.37 -14.47
N MET A 100 6.45 7.40 -15.39
CA MET A 100 7.03 6.06 -15.22
C MET A 100 8.57 6.10 -15.11
N LYS A 101 9.24 6.94 -15.90
CA LYS A 101 10.70 7.12 -15.83
C LYS A 101 11.13 7.68 -14.46
N MET A 102 10.31 8.53 -13.85
CA MET A 102 10.54 9.03 -12.49
C MET A 102 10.34 7.97 -11.41
N GLY A 103 9.78 6.81 -11.75
CA GLY A 103 9.49 5.74 -10.78
C GLY A 103 8.05 5.72 -10.27
N VAL A 104 7.17 6.59 -10.76
CA VAL A 104 5.75 6.57 -10.41
C VAL A 104 5.10 5.28 -10.92
N ARG A 105 4.31 4.60 -10.08
CA ARG A 105 3.68 3.31 -10.41
C ARG A 105 2.74 3.42 -11.61
N ALA A 106 2.61 2.36 -12.38
CA ALA A 106 1.84 2.36 -13.63
C ALA A 106 0.36 2.74 -13.46
N PHE A 107 -0.28 2.35 -12.35
CA PHE A 107 -1.64 2.78 -12.04
C PHE A 107 -1.69 4.29 -11.81
N LEU A 108 -0.88 4.79 -10.88
CA LEU A 108 -0.84 6.21 -10.52
C LEU A 108 -0.43 7.10 -11.71
N SER A 109 0.59 6.69 -12.48
CA SER A 109 1.03 7.39 -13.69
C SER A 109 -0.09 7.54 -14.72
N ARG A 110 -0.96 6.54 -14.89
CA ARG A 110 -2.13 6.66 -15.77
C ARG A 110 -3.23 7.49 -15.13
N PHE A 111 -3.49 7.28 -13.84
CA PHE A 111 -4.48 8.01 -13.07
C PHE A 111 -4.26 9.53 -13.11
N LEU A 112 -3.02 9.99 -12.88
CA LEU A 112 -2.63 11.40 -12.94
C LEU A 112 -2.78 12.04 -14.34
N THR A 113 -2.92 11.22 -15.39
CA THR A 113 -3.12 11.70 -16.78
C THR A 113 -4.59 11.70 -17.20
N LEU A 114 -5.50 11.37 -16.28
CA LEU A 114 -6.93 11.49 -16.50
C LEU A 114 -7.38 12.96 -16.41
N PRO A 115 -8.52 13.33 -17.04
CA PRO A 115 -9.17 14.61 -16.78
C PRO A 115 -9.50 14.80 -15.29
N VAL A 116 -9.48 16.04 -14.81
CA VAL A 116 -9.75 16.41 -13.39
C VAL A 116 -11.02 15.76 -12.84
N GLU A 117 -12.12 15.80 -13.60
CA GLU A 117 -13.40 15.22 -13.19
C GLU A 117 -13.29 13.70 -12.93
N GLN A 118 -12.52 12.99 -13.76
CA GLN A 118 -12.29 11.55 -13.59
C GLN A 118 -11.34 11.25 -12.44
N ILE A 119 -10.36 12.12 -12.18
CA ILE A 119 -9.48 12.02 -11.01
C ILE A 119 -10.31 12.17 -9.74
N ASN A 120 -11.14 13.21 -9.64
CA ASN A 120 -11.99 13.46 -8.48
C ASN A 120 -12.96 12.31 -8.21
N SER A 121 -13.70 11.90 -9.24
CA SER A 121 -14.61 10.74 -9.11
C SER A 121 -13.87 9.45 -8.77
N GLY A 122 -12.66 9.26 -9.30
CA GLY A 122 -11.82 8.10 -9.02
C GLY A 122 -11.32 8.05 -7.58
N ILE A 123 -10.95 9.21 -7.02
CA ILE A 123 -10.57 9.34 -5.61
C ILE A 123 -11.75 8.94 -4.71
N ASP A 124 -12.96 9.46 -4.96
CA ASP A 124 -14.14 9.12 -4.17
C ASP A 124 -14.46 7.62 -4.22
N GLN A 125 -14.30 6.99 -5.39
CA GLN A 125 -14.45 5.54 -5.56
C GLN A 125 -13.42 4.74 -4.75
N LEU A 126 -12.15 5.17 -4.78
CA LEU A 126 -11.06 4.51 -4.04
C LEU A 126 -11.20 4.70 -2.52
N CYS A 127 -11.65 5.87 -2.08
CA CYS A 127 -11.94 6.15 -0.66
C CYS A 127 -13.16 5.36 -0.17
N THR A 128 -14.22 5.29 -0.97
CA THR A 128 -15.39 4.45 -0.71
C THR A 128 -14.98 2.99 -0.54
N LYS A 129 -14.19 2.45 -1.48
CA LYS A 129 -13.65 1.09 -1.39
C LYS A 129 -12.85 0.92 -0.09
N SER A 130 -11.88 1.79 0.17
CA SER A 130 -11.00 1.66 1.34
C SER A 130 -11.78 1.67 2.66
N GLU A 131 -12.73 2.61 2.81
CA GLU A 131 -13.58 2.66 4.01
C GLU A 131 -14.44 1.41 4.16
N MET A 132 -15.08 0.93 3.08
CA MET A 132 -15.88 -0.29 3.14
C MET A 132 -15.04 -1.50 3.58
N GLN A 133 -13.80 -1.63 3.09
CA GLN A 133 -12.92 -2.73 3.48
C GLN A 133 -12.56 -2.66 4.97
N LEU A 134 -12.25 -1.49 5.50
CA LEU A 134 -11.94 -1.28 6.91
C LEU A 134 -13.16 -1.55 7.81
N GLN A 135 -14.36 -1.13 7.37
CA GLN A 135 -15.62 -1.42 8.08
C GLN A 135 -15.97 -2.91 8.06
N CYS A 136 -15.64 -3.61 6.98
CA CYS A 136 -15.79 -5.06 6.91
C CYS A 136 -14.86 -5.77 7.90
N GLN A 137 -13.59 -5.39 7.94
CA GLN A 137 -12.63 -5.95 8.90
C GLN A 137 -13.06 -5.69 10.35
N PHE A 138 -13.56 -4.49 10.64
CA PHE A 138 -14.14 -4.18 11.94
C PHE A 138 -15.39 -5.03 12.24
N GLY A 139 -16.27 -5.24 11.27
CA GLY A 139 -17.41 -6.14 11.38
C GLY A 139 -17.02 -7.62 11.58
N PHE A 140 -15.87 -8.02 11.03
CA PHE A 140 -15.30 -9.37 11.18
C PHE A 140 -14.76 -9.64 12.60
N GLY A 141 -14.63 -8.61 13.44
CA GLY A 141 -14.19 -8.75 14.83
C GLY A 141 -12.80 -8.19 15.09
N GLU A 142 -12.15 -7.53 14.11
CA GLU A 142 -10.93 -6.79 14.38
C GLU A 142 -11.18 -5.63 15.34
N SER A 143 -10.28 -5.46 16.30
CA SER A 143 -10.35 -4.32 17.20
C SER A 143 -10.05 -3.02 16.46
N ARG A 144 -10.60 -1.91 16.93
CA ARG A 144 -10.31 -0.57 16.40
C ARG A 144 -8.79 -0.29 16.34
N SER A 145 -8.04 -0.72 17.36
CA SER A 145 -6.58 -0.59 17.39
C SER A 145 -5.91 -1.35 16.25
N GLN A 146 -6.36 -2.56 15.93
CA GLN A 146 -5.79 -3.35 14.83
C GLN A 146 -6.11 -2.71 13.47
N ILE A 147 -7.31 -2.17 13.30
CA ILE A 147 -7.66 -1.41 12.08
C ILE A 147 -6.77 -0.17 11.92
N LEU A 148 -6.55 0.59 13.00
CA LEU A 148 -5.67 1.76 12.96
C LEU A 148 -4.20 1.37 12.66
N LEU A 149 -3.70 0.30 13.25
CA LEU A 149 -2.37 -0.25 12.92
C LEU A 149 -2.28 -0.66 11.45
N ARG A 150 -3.33 -1.28 10.91
CA ARG A 150 -3.41 -1.67 9.49
C ARG A 150 -3.40 -0.45 8.58
N ILE A 151 -4.09 0.62 8.94
CA ILE A 151 -4.07 1.89 8.20
C ILE A 151 -2.66 2.45 8.15
N GLU A 152 -1.96 2.51 9.29
CA GLU A 152 -0.57 2.99 9.32
C GLU A 152 0.36 2.09 8.50
N HIS A 153 0.20 0.76 8.61
CA HIS A 153 0.92 -0.20 7.76
C HIS A 153 0.69 0.10 6.26
N LEU A 154 -0.56 0.29 5.81
CA LEU A 154 -0.84 0.64 4.42
C LEU A 154 -0.15 1.94 3.97
N LYS A 155 -0.06 2.93 4.87
CA LYS A 155 0.61 4.22 4.60
C LYS A 155 2.13 4.10 4.56
N GLU A 156 2.73 3.17 5.29
CA GLU A 156 4.18 2.95 5.28
C GLU A 156 4.63 2.24 4.00
N PHE A 157 3.80 1.34 3.47
CA PHE A 157 4.18 0.45 2.37
C PHE A 157 3.88 0.98 0.96
N ASP A 158 2.94 1.90 0.81
CA ASP A 158 2.58 2.45 -0.49
C ASP A 158 2.32 3.95 -0.41
N GLY A 159 3.20 4.74 -1.02
CA GLY A 159 3.02 6.18 -1.11
C GLY A 159 1.69 6.59 -1.75
N SER A 160 1.13 5.81 -2.66
CA SER A 160 -0.19 6.07 -3.26
C SER A 160 -1.30 5.91 -2.22
N MET A 161 -1.20 4.87 -1.37
CA MET A 161 -2.13 4.66 -0.26
C MET A 161 -1.96 5.74 0.81
N ARG A 162 -0.72 6.15 1.10
CA ARG A 162 -0.49 7.26 2.04
C ARG A 162 -1.16 8.54 1.58
N LEU A 163 -1.01 8.90 0.30
CA LEU A 163 -1.68 10.07 -0.26
C LEU A 163 -3.21 9.94 -0.19
N LEU A 164 -3.74 8.80 -0.62
CA LEU A 164 -5.17 8.54 -0.60
C LEU A 164 -5.73 8.70 0.82
N LEU A 165 -5.12 8.05 1.82
CA LEU A 165 -5.65 8.01 3.19
C LEU A 165 -5.38 9.30 3.98
N ASP A 166 -4.22 9.93 3.85
CA ASP A 166 -3.88 11.14 4.62
C ASP A 166 -4.42 12.43 3.99
N LYS A 167 -4.58 12.48 2.66
CA LYS A 167 -4.86 13.72 1.93
C LYS A 167 -6.21 13.73 1.22
N GLU A 168 -6.66 12.58 0.71
CA GLU A 168 -7.84 12.53 -0.16
C GLU A 168 -9.12 12.09 0.54
N CYS A 169 -9.07 11.03 1.35
CA CYS A 169 -10.28 10.47 1.96
C CYS A 169 -10.84 11.32 3.12
N ASN A 170 -10.14 12.38 3.53
CA ASN A 170 -10.65 13.29 4.54
C ASN A 170 -11.61 14.34 3.92
N ALA A 171 -12.70 14.67 4.63
CA ALA A 171 -13.64 15.73 4.27
C ALA A 171 -12.99 17.11 4.04
N LYS A 172 -11.76 17.33 4.54
CA LYS A 172 -10.93 18.51 4.30
C LYS A 172 -9.90 18.30 3.19
N ARG A 173 -10.32 17.69 2.08
CA ARG A 173 -9.49 17.48 0.89
C ARG A 173 -8.73 18.77 0.57
N LYS A 174 -7.40 18.75 0.73
CA LYS A 174 -6.56 19.88 0.32
C LYS A 174 -6.56 19.91 -1.20
N GLU A 175 -6.57 21.10 -1.81
CA GLU A 175 -6.40 21.24 -3.26
C GLU A 175 -5.06 20.62 -3.65
N LEU A 176 -5.14 19.43 -4.22
CA LEU A 176 -4.04 18.71 -4.83
C LEU A 176 -4.25 18.81 -6.34
N HIS A 177 -3.37 19.55 -7.00
CA HIS A 177 -3.42 19.78 -8.44
C HIS A 177 -2.85 18.56 -9.19
N TYR A 178 -3.49 17.40 -9.02
CA TYR A 178 -3.10 16.15 -9.69
C TYR A 178 -3.06 16.30 -11.21
N GLU A 179 -3.94 17.13 -11.75
CA GLU A 179 -3.96 17.53 -13.14
C GLU A 179 -2.69 18.26 -13.57
N CYS A 180 -2.06 19.04 -12.70
CA CYS A 180 -0.80 19.70 -13.01
C CYS A 180 0.36 18.69 -12.96
N ILE A 181 0.37 17.79 -11.96
CA ILE A 181 1.40 16.75 -11.82
C ILE A 181 1.48 15.91 -13.09
N GLY A 182 0.37 15.33 -13.55
CA GLY A 182 0.38 14.45 -14.72
C GLY A 182 0.07 15.14 -16.04
N GLY A 183 -0.70 16.23 -16.03
CA GLY A 183 -1.12 16.93 -17.24
C GLY A 183 -0.03 17.80 -17.85
N GLU A 184 0.82 18.40 -17.02
CA GLU A 184 1.89 19.33 -17.41
C GLU A 184 3.31 18.77 -17.18
N VAL A 185 3.44 17.46 -16.97
CA VAL A 185 4.72 16.79 -16.65
C VAL A 185 5.85 17.10 -17.64
N GLU A 186 5.54 17.29 -18.91
CA GLU A 186 6.55 17.61 -19.91
C GLU A 186 7.08 19.04 -19.76
N GLU A 187 6.28 19.97 -19.24
CA GLU A 187 6.65 21.36 -19.05
C GLU A 187 7.47 21.53 -17.76
N TRP A 188 6.96 21.04 -16.63
CA TRP A 188 7.67 21.22 -15.36
C TRP A 188 8.90 20.32 -15.22
N ALA A 189 8.96 19.17 -15.91
CA ALA A 189 10.12 18.27 -15.82
C ALA A 189 11.22 18.54 -16.84
N LYS A 190 11.02 19.45 -17.81
CA LYS A 190 11.89 19.63 -18.97
C LYS A 190 13.38 19.79 -18.62
N ASP A 191 13.67 20.61 -17.61
CA ASP A 191 15.04 20.92 -17.19
C ASP A 191 15.69 19.77 -16.39
N CYS A 192 14.88 18.81 -15.94
CA CYS A 192 15.32 17.66 -15.16
C CYS A 192 15.40 16.36 -15.98
N MET A 193 15.07 16.39 -17.27
CA MET A 193 14.97 15.18 -18.11
C MET A 193 16.25 14.34 -18.12
N ASN A 194 17.43 14.97 -18.18
CA ASN A 194 18.71 14.26 -18.12
C ASN A 194 18.89 13.47 -16.81
N VAL A 195 18.44 14.02 -15.68
CA VAL A 195 18.55 13.36 -14.36
C VAL A 195 17.49 12.27 -14.20
N ILE A 196 16.29 12.49 -14.75
CA ILE A 196 15.22 11.49 -14.80
C ILE A 196 15.64 10.28 -15.64
N ASP A 197 16.20 10.51 -16.82
CA ASP A 197 16.67 9.44 -17.70
C ASP A 197 17.83 8.67 -17.07
N ALA A 198 18.81 9.36 -16.46
CA ALA A 198 19.90 8.72 -15.74
C ALA A 198 19.42 7.85 -14.57
N TYR A 199 18.39 8.29 -13.83
CA TYR A 199 17.76 7.48 -12.79
C TYR A 199 17.07 6.26 -13.39
N ASN A 200 16.25 6.43 -14.42
CA ASN A 200 15.50 5.35 -15.05
C ASN A 200 16.43 4.27 -15.64
N GLU A 201 17.49 4.67 -16.33
CA GLU A 201 18.51 3.76 -16.87
C GLU A 201 19.23 2.98 -15.76
N THR A 202 19.61 3.68 -14.69
CA THR A 202 20.24 3.05 -13.52
C THR A 202 19.30 2.05 -12.88
N ARG A 203 18.04 2.44 -12.66
CA ARG A 203 16.99 1.57 -12.08
C ARG A 203 16.81 0.31 -12.92
N TRP A 204 16.67 0.44 -14.24
CA TRP A 204 16.50 -0.71 -15.13
C TRP A 204 17.71 -1.65 -15.08
N THR A 205 18.92 -1.10 -15.21
CA THR A 205 20.16 -1.89 -15.25
C THR A 205 20.41 -2.60 -13.93
N VAL A 206 20.24 -1.89 -12.82
CA VAL A 206 20.42 -2.43 -11.48
C VAL A 206 19.36 -3.49 -11.17
N ASN A 207 18.09 -3.27 -11.52
CA ASN A 207 17.04 -4.27 -11.27
C ASN A 207 17.30 -5.58 -12.02
N LYS A 208 17.88 -5.51 -13.23
CA LYS A 208 18.32 -6.71 -13.95
C LYS A 208 19.45 -7.44 -13.22
N GLU A 209 20.44 -6.71 -12.69
CA GLU A 209 21.54 -7.31 -11.93
C GLU A 209 21.05 -7.92 -10.61
N ILE A 210 20.19 -7.21 -9.87
CA ILE A 210 19.58 -7.70 -8.63
C ILE A 210 18.79 -8.99 -8.89
N ALA A 211 17.96 -9.02 -9.93
CA ALA A 211 17.19 -10.21 -10.30
C ALA A 211 18.11 -11.39 -10.60
N GLN A 212 19.22 -11.18 -11.32
CA GLN A 212 20.18 -12.25 -11.60
C GLN A 212 20.87 -12.77 -10.33
N ILE A 213 21.27 -11.89 -9.41
CA ILE A 213 21.88 -12.28 -8.13
C ILE A 213 20.87 -13.09 -7.31
N HIS A 214 19.63 -12.60 -7.19
CA HIS A 214 18.58 -13.24 -6.41
C HIS A 214 18.22 -14.62 -6.98
N ILE A 215 17.96 -14.73 -8.30
CA ILE A 215 17.67 -16.01 -8.97
C ILE A 215 18.82 -17.00 -8.77
N ASN A 216 20.06 -16.60 -9.05
CA ASN A 216 21.22 -17.50 -8.87
C ASN A 216 21.38 -17.98 -7.43
N THR A 217 21.04 -17.12 -6.46
CA THR A 217 21.13 -17.44 -5.03
C THR A 217 20.05 -18.45 -4.64
N VAL A 218 18.81 -18.20 -5.06
CA VAL A 218 17.67 -19.11 -4.83
C VAL A 218 17.91 -20.46 -5.47
N ASP A 219 18.36 -20.51 -6.72
CA ASP A 219 18.67 -21.75 -7.44
C ASP A 219 19.80 -22.55 -6.76
N TYR A 220 20.86 -21.86 -6.33
CA TYR A 220 21.97 -22.49 -5.63
C TYR A 220 21.52 -23.09 -4.29
N VAL A 221 20.77 -22.33 -3.49
CA VAL A 221 20.22 -22.83 -2.23
C VAL A 221 19.26 -24.00 -2.48
N GLY A 222 18.39 -23.90 -3.48
CA GLY A 222 17.48 -24.97 -3.86
C GLY A 222 18.21 -26.26 -4.27
N SER A 223 19.35 -26.15 -4.96
CA SER A 223 20.19 -27.30 -5.27
C SER A 223 20.84 -27.94 -4.03
N LEU A 224 21.24 -27.10 -3.06
CA LEU A 224 21.91 -27.52 -1.84
C LEU A 224 20.94 -28.21 -0.85
N THR A 225 19.68 -27.79 -0.85
CA THR A 225 18.66 -28.32 0.07
C THR A 225 17.81 -29.45 -0.50
N LYS A 226 17.94 -29.76 -1.79
CA LYS A 226 17.11 -30.75 -2.50
C LYS A 226 17.10 -32.15 -1.88
N SER A 227 18.22 -32.57 -1.29
CA SER A 227 18.38 -33.90 -0.68
C SER A 227 18.45 -33.85 0.85
N LEU A 228 18.15 -32.71 1.47
CA LEU A 228 18.24 -32.59 2.92
C LEU A 228 17.06 -33.27 3.61
N ASN A 229 17.38 -34.16 4.56
CA ASN A 229 16.39 -34.68 5.49
C ASN A 229 16.22 -33.69 6.66
N GLN A 230 15.05 -33.07 6.77
CA GLN A 230 14.76 -32.08 7.83
C GLN A 230 14.75 -32.69 9.25
N HIS A 231 14.65 -34.01 9.36
CA HIS A 231 14.67 -34.74 10.63
C HIS A 231 16.07 -35.17 11.09
N ASP A 232 17.08 -34.99 10.23
CA ASP A 232 18.48 -35.22 10.60
C ASP A 232 19.10 -33.91 11.11
N HIS A 233 19.08 -33.72 12.43
CA HIS A 233 19.59 -32.51 13.08
C HIS A 233 21.08 -32.26 12.83
N GLU A 234 21.89 -33.31 12.62
CA GLU A 234 23.32 -33.18 12.36
C GLU A 234 23.60 -32.57 10.98
N GLN A 235 22.72 -32.84 10.01
CA GLN A 235 22.79 -32.24 8.66
C GLN A 235 22.02 -30.93 8.55
N PHE A 236 20.90 -30.80 9.24
CA PHE A 236 19.99 -29.66 9.12
C PHE A 236 20.60 -28.36 9.65
N VAL A 237 21.19 -28.38 10.86
CA VAL A 237 21.71 -27.16 11.50
C VAL A 237 22.87 -26.54 10.70
N PRO A 238 23.91 -27.30 10.28
CA PRO A 238 24.99 -26.74 9.46
C PRO A 238 24.50 -26.19 8.12
N THR A 239 23.54 -26.88 7.50
CA THR A 239 22.96 -26.43 6.23
C THR A 239 22.18 -25.13 6.40
N LYS A 240 21.39 -24.99 7.47
CA LYS A 240 20.67 -23.75 7.78
C LYS A 240 21.64 -22.57 7.90
N ILE A 241 22.73 -22.73 8.67
CA ILE A 241 23.77 -21.70 8.82
C ILE A 241 24.39 -21.34 7.47
N LEU A 242 24.67 -22.35 6.63
CA LEU A 242 25.22 -22.13 5.29
C LEU A 242 24.24 -21.36 4.39
N VAL A 243 22.96 -21.73 4.39
CA VAL A 243 21.89 -21.03 3.64
C VAL A 243 21.78 -19.58 4.07
N GLU A 244 21.74 -19.32 5.39
CA GLU A 244 21.71 -17.97 5.93
C GLU A 244 22.94 -17.16 5.50
N SER A 245 24.14 -17.77 5.52
CA SER A 245 25.36 -17.11 5.06
C SER A 245 25.34 -16.79 3.57
N ILE A 246 24.79 -17.67 2.73
CA ILE A 246 24.66 -17.47 1.29
C ILE A 246 23.73 -16.30 1.01
N PHE A 247 22.53 -16.28 1.62
CA PHE A 247 21.58 -15.19 1.46
C PHE A 247 22.13 -13.87 1.99
N ARG A 248 22.71 -13.82 3.19
CA ARG A 248 23.31 -12.58 3.74
C ARG A 248 24.34 -11.98 2.78
N LYS A 249 25.21 -12.79 2.20
CA LYS A 249 26.21 -12.32 1.23
C LYS A 249 25.57 -11.76 -0.04
N ALA A 250 24.52 -12.41 -0.55
CA ALA A 250 23.78 -11.93 -1.71
C ALA A 250 23.04 -10.61 -1.40
N LEU A 251 22.36 -10.54 -0.26
CA LEU A 251 21.58 -9.37 0.17
C LEU A 251 22.47 -8.14 0.40
N VAL A 252 23.66 -8.29 0.98
CA VAL A 252 24.63 -7.18 1.11
C VAL A 252 25.03 -6.63 -0.27
N ARG A 253 25.21 -7.50 -1.26
CA ARG A 253 25.51 -7.08 -2.63
C ARG A 253 24.31 -6.37 -3.27
N ILE A 254 23.11 -6.89 -3.08
CA ILE A 254 21.87 -6.29 -3.58
C ILE A 254 21.66 -4.91 -2.95
N ALA A 255 21.82 -4.77 -1.63
CA ALA A 255 21.71 -3.50 -0.92
C ALA A 255 22.68 -2.45 -1.50
N SER A 256 23.94 -2.81 -1.73
CA SER A 256 24.91 -1.91 -2.36
C SER A 256 24.49 -1.44 -3.77
N LEU A 257 23.85 -2.32 -4.55
CA LEU A 257 23.28 -1.95 -5.84
C LEU A 257 22.07 -1.02 -5.70
N GLU A 258 21.20 -1.28 -4.72
CA GLU A 258 20.08 -0.39 -4.38
C GLU A 258 20.56 0.99 -3.96
N GLY A 259 21.67 1.09 -3.23
CA GLY A 259 22.33 2.36 -2.89
C GLY A 259 22.62 3.23 -4.11
N LYS A 260 23.02 2.62 -5.24
CA LYS A 260 23.20 3.34 -6.52
C LYS A 260 21.88 3.88 -7.06
N LYS A 261 20.79 3.11 -6.97
CA LYS A 261 19.44 3.58 -7.36
C LYS A 261 19.00 4.74 -6.46
N CYS A 262 19.15 4.61 -5.14
CA CYS A 262 18.78 5.62 -4.16
C CYS A 262 19.57 6.93 -4.33
N SER A 263 20.86 6.86 -4.66
CA SER A 263 21.66 8.03 -5.01
C SER A 263 21.10 8.78 -6.23
N ARG A 264 20.77 8.05 -7.30
CA ARG A 264 20.16 8.64 -8.51
C ARG A 264 18.76 9.19 -8.23
N LEU A 265 17.95 8.47 -7.46
CA LEU A 265 16.63 8.91 -7.01
C LEU A 265 16.74 10.22 -6.22
N SER A 266 17.70 10.34 -5.30
CA SER A 266 17.94 11.56 -4.54
C SER A 266 18.24 12.75 -5.45
N ASN A 267 19.12 12.55 -6.45
CA ASN A 267 19.46 13.61 -7.41
C ASN A 267 18.25 14.01 -8.26
N MET A 268 17.45 13.04 -8.69
CA MET A 268 16.22 13.31 -9.44
C MET A 268 15.22 14.10 -8.59
N ILE A 269 14.95 13.67 -7.35
CA ILE A 269 14.05 14.37 -6.42
C ILE A 269 14.50 15.82 -6.19
N LYS A 270 15.79 16.05 -5.93
CA LYS A 270 16.35 17.40 -5.76
C LYS A 270 16.13 18.30 -6.98
N CYS A 271 16.10 17.73 -8.19
CA CYS A 271 15.82 18.48 -9.40
C CYS A 271 14.32 18.73 -9.58
N ILE A 272 13.50 17.68 -9.52
CA ILE A 272 12.09 17.77 -9.88
C ILE A 272 11.24 18.49 -8.83
N THR A 273 11.60 18.41 -7.53
CA THR A 273 10.77 18.99 -6.47
C THR A 273 10.65 20.52 -6.60
N PRO A 274 11.74 21.31 -6.75
CA PRO A 274 11.62 22.76 -6.96
C PRO A 274 10.90 23.12 -8.26
N ALA A 275 11.12 22.35 -9.34
CA ALA A 275 10.49 22.60 -10.62
C ALA A 275 8.97 22.37 -10.56
N LEU A 276 8.55 21.28 -9.93
CA LEU A 276 7.14 20.97 -9.71
C LEU A 276 6.48 21.95 -8.73
N GLU A 277 7.18 22.35 -7.66
CA GLU A 277 6.66 23.34 -6.71
C GLU A 277 6.39 24.68 -7.37
N LYS A 278 7.32 25.14 -8.23
CA LYS A 278 7.18 26.39 -8.98
C LYS A 278 5.96 26.38 -9.92
N GLN A 279 5.66 25.25 -10.55
CA GLN A 279 4.58 25.13 -11.54
C GLN A 279 3.24 24.75 -10.90
N CYS A 280 3.22 23.75 -10.03
CA CYS A 280 2.02 23.08 -9.53
C CYS A 280 1.78 23.29 -8.03
N GLY A 281 2.65 24.07 -7.36
CA GLY A 281 2.56 24.38 -5.93
C GLY A 281 3.17 23.33 -5.01
N LEU A 282 3.40 23.74 -3.76
CA LEU A 282 4.06 22.93 -2.72
C LEU A 282 3.33 21.61 -2.45
N THR A 283 2.00 21.63 -2.34
CA THR A 283 1.20 20.43 -2.02
C THR A 283 1.40 19.33 -3.07
N SER A 284 1.45 19.71 -4.36
CA SER A 284 1.67 18.78 -5.47
C SER A 284 3.09 18.22 -5.47
N ALA A 285 4.08 19.06 -5.17
CA ALA A 285 5.48 18.64 -5.05
C ALA A 285 5.69 17.65 -3.89
N GLU A 286 5.08 17.93 -2.74
CA GLU A 286 5.05 17.02 -1.60
C GLU A 286 4.36 15.69 -1.94
N ALA A 287 3.23 15.75 -2.66
CA ALA A 287 2.49 14.55 -3.05
C ALA A 287 3.31 13.64 -3.95
N LEU A 288 3.91 14.18 -5.01
CA LEU A 288 4.77 13.39 -5.89
C LEU A 288 5.95 12.80 -5.10
N LYS A 289 6.59 13.58 -4.23
CA LYS A 289 7.69 13.11 -3.37
C LYS A 289 7.27 11.94 -2.48
N ILE A 290 6.11 12.04 -1.81
CA ILE A 290 5.56 10.94 -1.00
C ILE A 290 5.34 9.70 -1.88
N SER A 291 4.73 9.86 -3.06
CA SER A 291 4.45 8.74 -3.96
C SER A 291 5.69 7.99 -4.46
N LEU A 292 6.83 8.69 -4.53
CA LEU A 292 8.10 8.13 -5.00
C LEU A 292 8.92 7.48 -3.88
N LEU A 293 8.84 8.00 -2.66
CA LEU A 293 9.73 7.62 -1.56
C LEU A 293 9.13 6.58 -0.62
N VAL A 294 7.84 6.71 -0.31
CA VAL A 294 7.18 5.84 0.66
C VAL A 294 7.01 4.45 0.07
N GLY A 295 7.60 3.46 0.75
CA GLY A 295 7.65 2.08 0.28
C GLY A 295 8.59 1.83 -0.89
N TYR A 296 9.51 2.76 -1.23
CA TYR A 296 10.36 2.67 -2.42
C TYR A 296 11.08 1.33 -2.55
N LEU A 297 11.87 0.93 -1.53
CA LEU A 297 12.66 -0.30 -1.58
C LEU A 297 11.78 -1.54 -1.66
N LYS A 298 10.74 -1.63 -0.84
CA LYS A 298 9.80 -2.75 -0.85
C LYS A 298 9.12 -2.91 -2.21
N GLN A 299 8.72 -1.81 -2.85
CA GLN A 299 8.15 -1.83 -4.20
C GLN A 299 9.16 -2.32 -5.25
N GLU A 300 10.42 -1.90 -5.14
CA GLU A 300 11.48 -2.31 -6.04
C GLU A 300 11.87 -3.79 -5.86
N ARG A 301 11.87 -4.27 -4.62
CA ARG A 301 12.21 -5.65 -4.26
C ARG A 301 11.09 -6.62 -4.62
N LYS A 302 9.82 -6.20 -4.52
CA LYS A 302 8.64 -7.07 -4.56
C LYS A 302 8.64 -8.04 -3.37
N ASP A 303 7.53 -8.76 -3.20
CA ASP A 303 7.26 -9.53 -1.98
C ASP A 303 8.32 -10.60 -1.67
N GLU A 304 8.81 -11.33 -2.68
CA GLU A 304 9.76 -12.43 -2.47
C GLU A 304 11.14 -11.96 -2.00
N LEU A 305 11.75 -10.98 -2.68
CA LEU A 305 13.06 -10.47 -2.28
C LEU A 305 12.96 -9.71 -0.96
N GLU A 306 11.88 -8.95 -0.74
CA GLU A 306 11.63 -8.28 0.53
C GLU A 306 11.54 -9.28 1.68
N SER A 307 10.80 -10.38 1.50
CA SER A 307 10.71 -11.45 2.50
C SER A 307 12.08 -12.05 2.83
N HIS A 308 13.00 -12.15 1.85
CA HIS A 308 14.38 -12.56 2.14
C HIS A 308 15.19 -11.51 2.89
N PHE A 309 15.00 -10.21 2.62
CA PHE A 309 15.61 -9.15 3.42
C PHE A 309 15.15 -9.23 4.88
N GLU A 310 13.84 -9.34 5.11
CA GLU A 310 13.27 -9.48 6.45
C GLU A 310 13.72 -10.79 7.14
N GLY A 311 13.64 -11.92 6.43
CA GLY A 311 13.90 -13.25 6.98
C GLY A 311 15.38 -13.56 7.24
N PHE A 312 16.31 -13.00 6.46
CA PHE A 312 17.75 -13.25 6.62
C PHE A 312 18.51 -12.08 7.26
N GLY A 313 17.81 -11.04 7.71
CA GLY A 313 18.41 -9.86 8.34
C GLY A 313 19.26 -9.05 7.36
N GLY A 314 18.76 -8.85 6.15
CA GLY A 314 19.34 -7.92 5.19
C GLY A 314 19.17 -6.49 5.66
N GLU A 315 20.22 -5.68 5.53
CA GLU A 315 20.20 -4.26 5.88
C GLU A 315 20.10 -3.40 4.61
N ASP A 316 19.38 -2.29 4.71
CA ASP A 316 19.30 -1.30 3.65
C ASP A 316 20.62 -0.52 3.55
N ASP A 317 20.99 -0.14 2.32
CA ASP A 317 22.16 0.72 2.11
C ASP A 317 21.94 2.12 2.74
N PRO A 318 22.97 2.72 3.38
CA PRO A 318 22.86 4.05 3.99
C PRO A 318 22.36 5.15 3.06
N LEU A 319 22.61 5.04 1.74
CA LEU A 319 22.11 6.01 0.76
C LEU A 319 20.59 5.93 0.60
N CYS A 320 19.99 4.77 0.85
CA CYS A 320 18.55 4.58 0.84
C CYS A 320 17.91 5.04 2.15
N THR A 321 18.48 4.69 3.30
CA THR A 321 17.96 5.17 4.60
C THR A 321 18.06 6.69 4.72
N ALA A 322 19.06 7.32 4.10
CA ALA A 322 19.18 8.77 4.00
C ALA A 322 18.03 9.44 3.22
N LEU A 323 17.22 8.68 2.47
CA LEU A 323 16.01 9.21 1.81
C LEU A 323 14.84 9.38 2.78
N HIS A 324 14.83 8.69 3.92
CA HIS A 324 13.75 8.80 4.90
C HIS A 324 13.57 10.22 5.45
N LYS A 325 14.63 11.05 5.45
CA LYS A 325 14.55 12.47 5.84
C LYS A 325 13.64 13.32 4.93
N TYR A 326 13.28 12.81 3.76
CA TYR A 326 12.44 13.50 2.79
C TYR A 326 10.95 13.08 2.88
N ILE A 327 10.64 12.04 3.66
CA ILE A 327 9.31 11.45 3.92
C ILE A 327 8.68 12.11 5.15
#